data_AF-A0A3C1MTP3-F1
#
_entry.id   AF-A0A3C1MTP3-F1
#
_cell.length_a   1.000
_cell.length_b   1.000
_cell.length_c   1.000
_cell.angle_alpha   90.00
_cell.angle_beta   90.00
_cell.angle_gamma   90.00
#
_symmetry.space_group_name_H-M   'P 1'
#
loop_
_entity.id
_entity.type
_entity.pdbx_description
1 polymer ?
#
loop_
_entity_poly.entity_id
_entity_poly.type
_entity_poly.pdbx_seq_one_letter_code
_entity_poly.pdbx_strand_id
1 'polypeptide(L)'
;MSDDHAKMTKTTPQQFFVALWAGMFAPIIAIALIIGLIAHIQGTHGEHDSLAYNDKATDARIKPIGDVVVVDASAVRVEKEGSVVFAEVCTSCHTAGALGAPKFGDKAAWGPRIKQGYETLIHHAEEGIRQMPPRGGNPDLSDIEIARAVAYMANDAGAKFVPPEAPAAPAAAGATPAAPGAVAPAGAVAAPAAPGAAAAPAAPAAAKPAVASKKS
;
A
#
# COMPACT_ATOMS: atom_id res chain seq x y z
N MET A 1 57.13 11.93 71.15
CA MET A 1 56.89 11.26 69.86
C MET A 1 57.21 9.80 70.07
N SER A 2 56.33 8.89 69.60
CA SER A 2 56.40 7.43 69.79
C SER A 2 55.98 7.04 71.22
N ASP A 3 54.90 6.30 71.50
CA ASP A 3 54.41 5.11 70.83
C ASP A 3 52.88 4.94 70.97
N ASP A 4 52.13 5.32 69.93
CA ASP A 4 50.78 4.80 69.67
C ASP A 4 50.92 3.41 69.02
N HIS A 5 51.38 2.43 69.80
CA HIS A 5 51.33 1.04 69.37
C HIS A 5 49.89 0.55 69.50
N ALA A 6 49.20 0.61 68.35
CA ALA A 6 47.93 -0.04 68.07
C ALA A 6 47.79 -1.34 68.88
N LYS A 7 46.89 -1.34 69.88
CA LYS A 7 46.45 -2.56 70.55
C LYS A 7 45.84 -3.45 69.47
N MET A 8 46.64 -4.35 68.90
CA MET A 8 46.14 -5.44 68.07
C MET A 8 45.11 -6.21 68.91
N THR A 9 43.83 -6.00 68.58
CA THR A 9 42.73 -6.76 69.16
C THR A 9 43.00 -8.22 68.83
N LYS A 10 43.35 -9.01 69.85
CA LYS A 10 43.62 -10.44 69.68
C LYS A 10 42.37 -11.09 69.09
N THR A 11 42.44 -11.45 67.81
CA THR A 11 41.35 -12.11 67.10
C THR A 11 40.97 -13.38 67.85
N THR A 12 39.78 -13.40 68.44
CA THR A 12 39.26 -14.58 69.13
C THR A 12 39.10 -15.72 68.12
N PRO A 13 39.35 -17.00 68.47
CA PRO A 13 39.15 -18.12 67.55
C PRO A 13 37.76 -18.12 66.89
N GLN A 14 36.73 -17.66 67.60
CA GLN A 14 35.38 -17.46 67.05
C GLN A 14 35.32 -16.41 65.92
N GLN A 15 36.04 -15.29 66.05
CA GLN A 15 36.12 -14.25 65.01
C GLN A 15 36.87 -14.76 63.76
N PHE A 16 37.85 -15.65 63.94
CA PHE A 16 38.54 -16.31 62.83
C PHE A 16 37.61 -17.21 62.02
N PHE A 17 36.81 -18.05 62.69
CA PHE A 17 35.83 -18.90 62.00
C PHE A 17 34.73 -18.07 61.33
N VAL A 18 34.23 -17.02 61.98
CA VAL A 18 33.23 -16.13 61.38
C VAL A 18 33.79 -15.43 60.14
N ALA A 19 35.03 -14.91 60.18
CA ALA A 19 35.65 -14.27 59.03
C ALA A 19 35.91 -15.25 57.87
N LEU A 20 36.32 -16.48 58.17
CA LEU A 20 36.59 -17.51 57.17
C LEU A 20 35.31 -18.00 56.47
N TRP A 21 34.23 -18.22 57.24
CA TRP A 21 32.92 -18.55 56.67
C TRP A 21 32.31 -17.35 55.93
N ALA A 22 32.27 -16.16 56.53
CA ALA A 22 31.72 -14.97 55.88
C ALA A 22 32.45 -14.64 54.57
N GLY A 23 33.79 -14.76 54.53
CA GLY A 23 34.57 -14.54 53.31
C GLY A 23 34.30 -15.55 52.20
N MET A 24 33.98 -16.81 52.55
CA MET A 24 33.65 -17.85 51.56
C MET A 24 32.22 -17.73 51.03
N PHE A 25 31.25 -17.38 51.87
CA PHE A 25 29.84 -17.31 51.47
C PHE A 25 29.42 -15.95 50.89
N ALA A 26 30.05 -14.85 51.27
CA ALA A 26 29.74 -13.53 50.71
C ALA A 26 29.80 -13.45 49.16
N PRO A 27 30.86 -13.95 48.47
CA PRO A 27 30.89 -13.92 47.01
C PRO A 27 29.83 -14.85 46.39
N ILE A 28 29.56 -16.00 47.01
CA ILE A 28 28.53 -16.94 46.54
C ILE A 28 27.15 -16.30 46.62
N ILE A 29 26.84 -15.64 47.74
CA ILE A 29 25.58 -14.92 47.94
C ILE A 29 25.47 -13.77 46.93
N ALA A 30 26.54 -12.99 46.71
CA ALA A 30 26.53 -11.91 45.73
C ALA A 30 26.26 -12.43 44.30
N ILE A 31 26.91 -13.53 43.89
CA ILE A 31 26.67 -14.16 42.60
C ILE A 31 25.23 -14.67 42.50
N ALA A 32 24.70 -15.33 43.54
CA ALA A 32 23.33 -15.82 43.57
C ALA A 32 22.31 -14.68 43.45
N LEU A 33 22.55 -13.54 44.10
CA LEU A 33 21.72 -12.34 43.99
C LEU A 33 21.80 -11.73 42.59
N ILE A 34 22.98 -11.68 41.98
CA ILE A 34 23.16 -11.19 40.59
C ILE A 34 22.44 -12.11 39.61
N ILE A 35 22.59 -13.43 39.73
CA ILE A 35 21.88 -14.41 38.87
C ILE A 35 20.37 -14.29 39.07
N GLY A 36 19.91 -14.18 40.32
CA GLY A 36 18.49 -13.99 40.64
C GLY A 36 17.93 -12.69 40.07
N LEU A 37 18.70 -11.60 40.13
CA LEU A 37 18.34 -10.31 39.55
C LEU A 37 18.30 -10.38 38.02
N ILE A 38 19.28 -11.03 37.38
CA ILE A 38 19.29 -11.24 35.93
C ILE A 38 18.10 -12.10 35.51
N ALA A 39 17.83 -13.20 36.20
CA ALA A 39 16.68 -14.06 35.90
C ALA A 39 15.34 -13.33 36.12
N HIS A 40 15.26 -12.46 37.14
CA HIS A 40 14.09 -11.63 37.37
C HIS A 40 13.90 -10.60 36.24
N ILE A 41 14.97 -9.88 35.86
CA ILE A 41 14.97 -8.92 34.76
C ILE A 41 14.59 -9.62 33.45
N GLN A 42 15.21 -10.76 33.14
CA GLN A 42 14.90 -11.56 31.95
C GLN A 42 13.46 -12.11 31.97
N GLY A 43 12.93 -12.48 33.13
CA GLY A 43 11.53 -12.89 33.30
C GLY A 43 10.55 -11.72 33.15
N THR A 44 10.97 -10.49 33.45
CA THR A 44 10.16 -9.28 33.25
C THR A 44 10.24 -8.72 31.83
N HIS A 45 11.24 -9.11 31.03
CA HIS A 45 11.32 -8.83 29.60
C HIS A 45 10.71 -9.99 28.80
N GLY A 46 9.41 -10.20 28.96
CA GLY A 46 8.66 -11.06 28.03
C GLY A 46 8.72 -10.51 26.61
N GLU A 47 8.98 -11.38 25.64
CA GLU A 47 8.93 -11.24 24.17
C GLU A 47 8.60 -9.82 23.64
N HIS A 48 9.54 -8.90 23.82
CA HIS A 48 9.61 -7.65 23.05
C HIS A 48 10.72 -7.77 21.99
N ASP A 49 11.04 -9.00 21.58
CA ASP A 49 11.91 -9.22 20.44
C ASP A 49 11.18 -8.79 19.17
N SER A 50 11.70 -7.68 18.67
CA SER A 50 11.35 -6.82 17.54
C SER A 50 11.09 -7.47 16.17
N LEU A 51 10.65 -8.72 16.11
CA LEU A 51 10.08 -9.30 14.89
C LEU A 51 8.59 -9.54 15.08
N ALA A 52 8.16 -10.29 16.10
CA ALA A 52 6.75 -10.59 16.31
C ALA A 52 5.85 -9.34 16.55
N TYR A 53 6.36 -8.33 17.28
CA TYR A 53 5.66 -7.06 17.47
C TYR A 53 5.58 -6.24 16.18
N ASN A 54 6.65 -6.27 15.37
CA ASN A 54 6.70 -5.56 14.10
C ASN A 54 5.89 -6.26 13.00
N ASP A 55 5.84 -7.59 13.01
CA ASP A 55 5.04 -8.41 12.10
C ASP A 55 3.56 -8.14 12.35
N LYS A 56 3.11 -8.13 13.61
CA LYS A 56 1.72 -7.81 13.95
C LYS A 56 1.31 -6.38 13.55
N ALA A 57 2.21 -5.41 13.72
CA ALA A 57 1.98 -4.03 13.31
C ALA A 57 2.03 -3.85 11.78
N THR A 58 2.78 -4.70 11.09
CA THR A 58 2.93 -4.71 9.62
C THR A 58 1.73 -5.39 8.97
N ASP A 59 1.27 -6.53 9.49
CA ASP A 59 0.06 -7.22 9.06
C ASP A 59 -1.19 -6.34 9.18
N ALA A 60 -1.27 -5.54 10.25
CA ALA A 60 -2.35 -4.57 10.42
C ALA A 60 -2.36 -3.47 9.35
N ARG A 61 -1.20 -3.16 8.74
CA ARG A 61 -1.02 -2.11 7.73
C ARG A 61 -1.13 -2.63 6.29
N ILE A 62 -0.82 -3.91 6.05
CA ILE A 62 -0.91 -4.53 4.71
C ILE A 62 -2.31 -5.12 4.45
N LYS A 63 -3.24 -4.98 5.40
CA LYS A 63 -4.62 -5.44 5.20
C LYS A 63 -5.20 -4.76 3.94
N PRO A 64 -5.68 -5.53 2.94
CA PRO A 64 -6.16 -4.96 1.69
C PRO A 64 -7.35 -4.04 1.97
N ILE A 65 -7.24 -2.79 1.50
CA ILE A 65 -8.27 -1.74 1.66
C ILE A 65 -9.25 -1.69 0.49
N GLY A 66 -9.17 -2.63 -0.45
CA GLY A 66 -10.06 -2.69 -1.60
C GLY A 66 -10.00 -4.05 -2.28
N ASP A 67 -11.15 -4.48 -2.78
CA ASP A 67 -11.29 -5.65 -3.64
C ASP A 67 -11.10 -5.20 -5.09
N VAL A 68 -10.14 -5.80 -5.80
CA VAL A 68 -10.00 -5.61 -7.24
C VAL A 68 -10.87 -6.65 -7.92
N VAL A 69 -12.05 -6.23 -8.38
CA VAL A 69 -12.90 -7.06 -9.22
C VAL A 69 -12.29 -7.10 -10.61
N VAL A 70 -11.68 -8.23 -10.96
CA VAL A 70 -11.30 -8.50 -12.35
C VAL A 70 -12.57 -8.78 -13.12
N VAL A 71 -13.12 -7.75 -13.78
CA VAL A 71 -14.26 -7.90 -14.67
C VAL A 71 -13.75 -8.56 -15.96
N ASP A 72 -14.32 -9.71 -16.28
CA ASP A 72 -14.07 -10.38 -17.55
C ASP A 72 -14.47 -9.46 -18.72
N ALA A 73 -13.58 -9.28 -19.70
CA ALA A 73 -13.80 -8.37 -20.81
C ALA A 73 -14.99 -8.76 -21.71
N SER A 74 -15.49 -9.99 -21.57
CA SER A 74 -16.67 -10.50 -22.27
C SER A 74 -17.93 -10.60 -21.39
N ALA A 75 -17.87 -10.18 -20.12
CA ALA A 75 -19.04 -10.12 -19.26
C ALA A 75 -20.05 -9.11 -19.81
N VAL A 76 -21.31 -9.56 -19.95
CA VAL A 76 -22.41 -8.71 -20.39
C VAL A 76 -22.64 -7.63 -19.33
N ARG A 77 -22.19 -6.40 -19.64
CA ARG A 77 -22.55 -5.21 -18.86
C ARG A 77 -24.02 -4.89 -19.13
N VAL A 78 -24.81 -4.89 -18.07
CA VAL A 78 -26.14 -4.28 -18.10
C VAL A 78 -25.94 -2.79 -17.87
N GLU A 79 -25.88 -2.04 -18.96
CA GLU A 79 -25.70 -0.59 -18.93
C GLU A 79 -26.88 0.08 -18.25
N LYS A 80 -26.60 0.97 -17.30
CA LYS A 80 -27.63 1.69 -16.54
C LYS A 80 -28.42 2.65 -17.42
N GLU A 81 -29.63 2.97 -16.95
CA GLU A 81 -30.45 4.03 -17.53
C GLU A 81 -29.86 5.42 -17.21
N GLY A 82 -30.06 6.38 -18.11
CA GLY A 82 -29.49 7.73 -17.97
C GLY A 82 -29.92 8.48 -16.71
N SER A 83 -31.15 8.23 -16.25
CA SER A 83 -31.67 8.80 -15.00
C SER A 83 -30.99 8.23 -13.76
N VAL A 84 -30.60 6.96 -13.80
CA VAL A 84 -29.87 6.28 -12.70
C VAL A 84 -28.45 6.82 -12.62
N VAL A 85 -27.75 6.90 -13.76
CA VAL A 85 -26.40 7.50 -13.84
C VAL A 85 -26.43 8.95 -13.37
N PHE A 86 -27.44 9.71 -13.78
CA PHE A 86 -27.64 11.08 -13.30
C PHE A 86 -27.75 11.13 -11.78
N ALA A 87 -28.63 10.30 -11.21
CA ALA A 87 -28.87 10.22 -9.76
C ALA A 87 -27.59 9.91 -8.97
N GLU A 88 -26.80 8.94 -9.44
CA GLU A 88 -25.60 8.43 -8.75
C GLU A 88 -24.41 9.38 -8.85
N VAL A 89 -24.19 10.01 -10.01
CA VAL A 89 -22.91 10.70 -10.31
C VAL A 89 -23.12 12.19 -10.58
N CYS A 90 -24.11 12.53 -11.41
CA CYS A 90 -24.22 13.87 -11.98
C CYS A 90 -24.94 14.88 -11.08
N THR A 91 -25.78 14.42 -10.14
CA THR A 91 -26.61 15.28 -9.28
C THR A 91 -25.79 16.24 -8.42
N SER A 92 -24.61 15.81 -7.98
CA SER A 92 -23.69 16.56 -7.10
C SER A 92 -23.39 17.96 -7.64
N CYS A 93 -23.25 18.09 -8.96
CA CYS A 93 -22.99 19.36 -9.62
C CYS A 93 -24.19 19.91 -10.37
N HIS A 94 -24.94 19.07 -11.09
CA HIS A 94 -25.96 19.55 -12.02
C HIS A 94 -27.33 19.84 -11.38
N THR A 95 -27.59 19.41 -10.14
CA THR A 95 -28.87 19.74 -9.48
C THR A 95 -28.89 21.19 -8.99
N ALA A 96 -27.81 21.62 -8.34
CA ALA A 96 -27.68 22.98 -7.82
C ALA A 96 -26.96 23.94 -8.79
N GLY A 97 -26.29 23.41 -9.83
CA GLY A 97 -25.39 24.19 -10.69
C GLY A 97 -24.06 24.51 -10.01
N ALA A 98 -23.54 23.58 -9.20
CA ALA A 98 -22.28 23.78 -8.49
C ALA A 98 -21.13 24.04 -9.47
N LEU A 99 -20.18 24.89 -9.08
CA LEU A 99 -19.02 25.28 -9.90
C LEU A 99 -19.40 25.85 -11.29
N GLY A 100 -20.62 26.37 -11.45
CA GLY A 100 -21.13 26.87 -12.72
C GLY A 100 -21.63 25.78 -13.69
N ALA A 101 -21.88 24.57 -13.18
CA ALA A 101 -22.50 23.50 -13.96
C ALA A 101 -23.90 23.93 -14.46
N PRO A 102 -24.30 23.54 -15.69
CA PRO A 102 -25.65 23.80 -16.17
C PRO A 102 -26.66 23.04 -15.32
N LYS A 103 -27.59 23.77 -14.70
CA LYS A 103 -28.60 23.20 -13.82
C LYS A 103 -29.56 22.30 -14.60
N PHE A 104 -29.90 21.14 -14.04
CA PHE A 104 -30.90 20.23 -14.59
C PHE A 104 -32.24 20.95 -14.77
N GLY A 105 -32.85 20.80 -15.95
CA GLY A 105 -34.09 21.47 -16.34
C GLY A 105 -33.98 22.95 -16.72
N ASP A 106 -32.79 23.58 -16.61
CA ASP A 106 -32.61 24.98 -16.99
C ASP A 106 -32.46 25.15 -18.52
N LYS A 107 -33.59 25.40 -19.18
CA LYS A 107 -33.65 25.59 -20.63
C LYS A 107 -32.76 26.73 -21.13
N ALA A 108 -32.55 27.78 -20.34
CA ALA A 108 -31.71 28.91 -20.74
C ALA A 108 -30.22 28.52 -20.73
N ALA A 109 -29.78 27.80 -19.69
CA ALA A 109 -28.41 27.30 -19.61
C ALA A 109 -28.11 26.21 -20.66
N TRP A 110 -29.09 25.35 -20.94
CA TRP A 110 -28.95 24.22 -21.86
C TRP A 110 -29.15 24.58 -23.33
N GLY A 111 -29.93 25.60 -23.66
CA GLY A 111 -30.21 25.99 -25.05
C GLY A 111 -28.96 26.14 -25.94
N PRO A 112 -27.93 26.92 -25.54
CA PRO A 112 -26.69 27.04 -26.29
C PRO A 112 -25.86 25.76 -26.37
N ARG A 113 -26.00 24.86 -25.39
CA ARG A 113 -25.29 23.57 -25.33
C ARG A 113 -25.93 22.55 -26.25
N ILE A 114 -27.26 22.46 -26.22
CA ILE A 114 -28.05 21.60 -27.13
C ILE A 114 -27.77 21.95 -28.59
N LYS A 115 -27.55 23.23 -28.91
CA LYS A 115 -27.17 23.69 -30.26
C LYS A 115 -25.82 23.16 -30.75
N GLN A 116 -24.92 22.73 -29.86
CA GLN A 116 -23.64 22.13 -30.24
C GLN A 116 -23.84 20.72 -30.80
N GLY A 117 -24.98 20.08 -30.51
CA GLY A 117 -25.29 18.73 -30.93
C GLY A 117 -25.00 17.69 -29.86
N TYR A 118 -25.59 16.50 -30.03
CA TYR A 118 -25.54 15.44 -29.04
C TYR A 118 -24.12 14.87 -28.87
N GLU A 119 -23.45 14.55 -29.97
CA GLU A 119 -22.09 13.99 -29.98
C GLU A 119 -21.08 14.89 -29.26
N THR A 120 -21.15 16.21 -29.46
CA THR A 120 -20.26 17.15 -28.79
C THR A 120 -20.49 17.18 -27.28
N LEU A 121 -21.74 17.05 -26.83
CA LEU A 121 -22.04 16.98 -25.40
C LEU A 121 -21.56 15.67 -24.76
N ILE A 122 -21.66 14.55 -25.48
CA ILE A 122 -21.13 13.26 -25.05
C ILE A 122 -19.60 13.35 -24.91
N HIS A 123 -18.92 13.81 -25.95
CA HIS A 123 -17.46 13.95 -25.95
C HIS A 123 -16.97 14.83 -24.80
N HIS A 124 -17.64 15.97 -24.54
CA HIS A 124 -17.32 16.82 -23.39
C HIS A 124 -17.60 16.15 -22.04
N ALA A 125 -18.58 15.25 -21.96
CA ALA A 125 -18.87 14.49 -20.75
C ALA A 125 -17.86 13.35 -20.53
N GLU A 126 -17.37 12.72 -21.60
CA GLU A 126 -16.36 11.65 -21.57
C GLU A 126 -14.98 12.19 -21.22
N GLU A 127 -14.51 13.20 -21.95
CA GLU A 127 -13.17 13.78 -21.75
C GLU A 127 -13.12 14.80 -20.60
N GLY A 128 -14.27 15.32 -20.20
CA GLY A 128 -14.36 16.44 -19.27
C GLY A 128 -14.16 17.79 -19.94
N ILE A 129 -14.68 18.85 -19.30
CA ILE A 129 -14.56 20.22 -19.79
C ILE A 129 -14.59 21.22 -18.64
N ARG A 130 -13.60 22.12 -18.61
CA ARG A 130 -13.45 23.14 -17.55
C ARG A 130 -13.38 22.49 -16.16
N GLN A 131 -14.42 22.67 -15.34
CA GLN A 131 -14.54 22.14 -13.98
C GLN A 131 -15.27 20.80 -13.93
N MET A 132 -15.78 20.30 -15.08
CA MET A 132 -16.40 18.98 -15.18
C MET A 132 -15.29 17.94 -15.43
N PRO A 133 -15.07 16.98 -14.51
CA PRO A 133 -14.07 15.93 -14.68
C PRO A 133 -14.48 14.95 -15.80
N PRO A 134 -13.50 14.21 -16.38
CA PRO A 134 -13.78 13.11 -17.31
C PRO A 134 -14.79 12.12 -16.72
N ARG A 135 -15.76 11.70 -17.53
CA ARG A 135 -16.83 10.76 -17.15
C ARG A 135 -17.58 11.15 -15.87
N GLY A 136 -17.71 12.46 -15.60
CA GLY A 136 -18.34 12.96 -14.38
C GLY A 136 -17.61 12.58 -13.07
N GLY A 137 -16.35 12.14 -13.17
CA GLY A 137 -15.52 11.71 -12.04
C GLY A 137 -15.64 10.22 -11.71
N ASN A 138 -16.44 9.46 -12.46
CA ASN A 138 -16.56 8.02 -12.30
C ASN A 138 -15.98 7.29 -13.52
N PRO A 139 -14.77 6.70 -13.42
CA PRO A 139 -14.14 6.00 -14.54
C PRO A 139 -14.84 4.70 -14.94
N ASP A 140 -15.73 4.16 -14.08
CA ASP A 140 -16.40 2.88 -14.31
C ASP A 140 -17.64 3.00 -15.22
N LEU A 141 -18.14 4.22 -15.45
CA LEU A 141 -19.26 4.45 -16.37
C LEU A 141 -18.85 4.09 -17.79
N SER A 142 -19.73 3.44 -18.55
CA SER A 142 -19.52 3.18 -19.98
C SER A 142 -19.88 4.40 -20.85
N ASP A 143 -19.44 4.41 -22.11
CA ASP A 143 -19.77 5.48 -23.06
C ASP A 143 -21.29 5.53 -23.30
N ILE A 144 -21.95 4.36 -23.28
CA ILE A 144 -23.41 4.23 -23.42
C ILE A 144 -24.12 4.87 -22.22
N GLU A 145 -23.65 4.62 -21.00
CA GLU A 145 -24.20 5.21 -19.78
C GLU A 145 -24.06 6.72 -19.76
N ILE A 146 -22.91 7.24 -20.20
CA ILE A 146 -22.67 8.69 -20.33
C ILE A 146 -23.61 9.28 -21.37
N ALA A 147 -23.71 8.68 -22.56
CA ALA A 147 -24.61 9.15 -23.60
C ALA A 147 -26.06 9.21 -23.12
N ARG A 148 -26.54 8.15 -22.46
CA ARG A 148 -27.89 8.13 -21.86
C ARG A 148 -28.09 9.21 -20.81
N ALA A 149 -27.11 9.45 -19.95
CA ALA A 149 -27.17 10.51 -18.94
C ALA A 149 -27.24 11.91 -19.58
N VAL A 150 -26.42 12.16 -20.62
CA VAL A 150 -26.44 13.41 -21.38
C VAL A 150 -27.79 13.61 -22.06
N ALA A 151 -28.35 12.57 -22.70
CA ALA A 151 -29.67 12.64 -23.30
C ALA A 151 -30.75 12.94 -22.25
N TYR A 152 -30.72 12.26 -21.10
CA TYR A 152 -31.66 12.50 -20.00
C TYR A 152 -31.65 13.97 -19.54
N MET A 153 -30.46 14.53 -19.29
CA MET A 153 -30.30 15.92 -18.83
C MET A 153 -30.69 16.95 -19.89
N ALA A 154 -30.27 16.75 -21.13
CA ALA A 154 -30.59 17.67 -22.21
C ALA A 154 -32.08 17.62 -22.61
N ASN A 155 -32.70 16.43 -22.58
CA ASN A 155 -34.10 16.25 -22.92
C ASN A 155 -35.04 16.90 -21.89
N ASP A 156 -34.70 16.83 -20.60
CA ASP A 156 -35.42 17.56 -19.56
C ASP A 156 -35.40 19.09 -19.81
N ALA A 157 -34.30 19.59 -20.36
CA ALA A 157 -34.15 20.98 -20.77
C ALA A 157 -34.70 21.30 -22.18
N GLY A 158 -35.37 20.36 -22.85
CA GLY A 158 -36.07 20.56 -24.12
C GLY A 158 -35.34 20.06 -25.37
N ALA A 159 -34.25 19.29 -25.24
CA ALA A 159 -33.71 18.53 -26.36
C ALA A 159 -34.63 17.33 -26.72
N LYS A 160 -34.35 16.72 -27.87
CA LYS A 160 -35.00 15.49 -28.35
C LYS A 160 -33.93 14.49 -28.80
N PHE A 161 -32.89 14.35 -27.99
CA PHE A 161 -31.83 13.37 -28.25
C PHE A 161 -32.36 11.97 -27.99
N VAL A 162 -32.02 11.06 -28.90
CA VAL A 162 -32.36 9.64 -28.79
C VAL A 162 -31.19 8.96 -28.08
N PRO A 163 -31.36 8.47 -26.84
CA PRO A 163 -30.32 7.73 -26.15
C PRO A 163 -29.96 6.46 -26.92
N PRO A 164 -28.69 6.02 -26.91
CA PRO A 164 -28.34 4.74 -27.50
C PRO A 164 -29.08 3.61 -26.76
N GLU A 165 -29.85 2.83 -27.52
CA GLU A 165 -30.35 1.55 -27.03
C GLU A 165 -29.17 0.65 -26.65
N ALA A 166 -29.35 -0.19 -25.64
CA ALA A 166 -28.33 -1.19 -25.30
C ALA A 166 -28.02 -1.95 -26.59
N PRO A 167 -26.74 -2.21 -26.93
CA PRO A 167 -26.43 -3.10 -28.03
C PRO A 167 -27.23 -4.38 -27.79
N ALA A 168 -28.18 -4.66 -28.68
CA ALA A 168 -28.83 -5.96 -28.69
C ALA A 168 -27.68 -6.97 -28.68
N ALA A 169 -27.68 -7.85 -27.67
CA ALA A 169 -26.72 -8.94 -27.56
C ALA A 169 -26.46 -9.46 -28.98
N PRO A 170 -25.20 -9.50 -29.46
CA PRO A 170 -24.93 -9.77 -30.86
C PRO A 170 -25.72 -11.00 -31.26
N ALA A 171 -26.72 -10.79 -32.12
CA ALA A 171 -27.50 -11.86 -32.69
C ALA A 171 -26.49 -12.86 -33.21
N ALA A 172 -26.56 -14.10 -32.71
CA ALA A 172 -25.63 -15.18 -32.94
C ALA A 172 -25.23 -15.24 -34.43
N ALA A 173 -24.15 -14.54 -34.78
CA ALA A 173 -23.60 -14.52 -36.11
C ALA A 173 -22.54 -15.61 -36.13
N GLY A 174 -22.99 -16.81 -36.50
CA GLY A 174 -22.12 -17.86 -37.02
C GLY A 174 -21.20 -18.51 -36.00
N ALA A 175 -21.76 -19.34 -35.12
CA ALA A 175 -21.01 -20.44 -34.54
C ALA A 175 -20.59 -21.40 -35.66
N THR A 176 -19.42 -21.18 -36.25
CA THR A 176 -18.67 -22.28 -36.85
C THR A 176 -18.02 -23.03 -35.69
N PRO A 177 -18.28 -24.33 -35.49
CA PRO A 177 -17.68 -25.06 -34.38
C PRO A 177 -16.19 -25.24 -34.69
N ALA A 178 -15.32 -24.48 -34.02
CA ALA A 178 -13.90 -24.81 -33.97
C ALA A 178 -13.73 -25.99 -32.99
N ALA A 179 -13.33 -27.13 -33.55
CA ALA A 179 -13.03 -28.36 -32.81
C ALA A 179 -11.86 -28.16 -31.82
N PRO A 180 -11.79 -28.98 -30.74
CA PRO A 180 -10.81 -28.80 -29.68
C PRO A 180 -9.43 -29.34 -30.11
N GLY A 181 -8.38 -28.54 -29.94
CA GLY A 181 -7.03 -28.99 -30.26
C GLY A 181 -5.91 -28.08 -29.76
N ALA A 182 -5.20 -28.58 -28.76
CA ALA A 182 -3.80 -28.29 -28.40
C ALA A 182 -3.48 -26.94 -27.71
N VAL A 183 -3.44 -27.02 -26.38
CA VAL A 183 -2.54 -26.23 -25.53
C VAL A 183 -1.08 -26.45 -25.95
N ALA A 184 -0.36 -25.37 -26.18
CA ALA A 184 1.10 -25.31 -26.13
C ALA A 184 1.52 -24.03 -25.37
N PRO A 185 2.47 -24.09 -24.41
CA PRO A 185 2.83 -22.95 -23.59
C PRO A 185 3.97 -22.15 -24.21
N ALA A 186 3.86 -20.83 -24.21
CA ALA A 186 4.96 -19.89 -24.41
C ALA A 186 4.58 -18.58 -23.70
N GLY A 187 5.41 -17.91 -22.92
CA GLY A 187 6.79 -18.13 -22.54
C GLY A 187 7.11 -17.20 -21.37
N ALA A 188 8.16 -17.54 -20.62
CA ALA A 188 8.65 -16.84 -19.46
C ALA A 188 8.96 -15.36 -19.75
N VAL A 189 8.49 -14.47 -18.87
CA VAL A 189 8.93 -13.07 -18.83
C VAL A 189 10.22 -12.98 -18.01
N ALA A 190 11.23 -12.39 -18.65
CA ALA A 190 12.54 -12.12 -18.13
C ALA A 190 12.52 -11.08 -16.99
N ALA A 191 13.35 -11.34 -15.97
CA ALA A 191 13.66 -10.43 -14.87
C ALA A 191 14.57 -9.26 -15.32
N PRO A 192 14.51 -8.09 -14.66
CA PRO A 192 15.33 -6.93 -15.02
C PRO A 192 16.79 -7.05 -14.57
N ALA A 193 17.69 -6.52 -15.40
CA ALA A 193 19.15 -6.56 -15.24
C ALA A 193 19.68 -5.57 -14.19
N ALA A 194 20.66 -6.03 -13.41
CA ALA A 194 21.49 -5.24 -12.49
C ALA A 194 22.61 -4.48 -13.24
N PRO A 195 23.14 -3.37 -12.71
CA PRO A 195 24.17 -2.57 -13.38
C PRO A 195 25.55 -3.22 -13.34
N GLY A 196 26.27 -3.10 -14.47
CA GLY A 196 27.49 -3.80 -14.78
C GLY A 196 28.74 -3.32 -14.03
N ALA A 197 29.58 -4.29 -13.67
CA ALA A 197 30.95 -4.11 -13.24
C ALA A 197 31.84 -3.80 -14.46
N ALA A 198 32.53 -2.66 -14.42
CA ALA A 198 33.56 -2.31 -15.38
C ALA A 198 34.93 -2.82 -14.94
N ALA A 199 35.71 -3.23 -15.94
CA ALA A 199 36.95 -3.98 -15.87
C ALA A 199 38.11 -3.29 -15.13
N ALA A 200 38.94 -4.13 -14.51
CA ALA A 200 40.25 -3.79 -13.96
C ALA A 200 41.29 -3.51 -15.05
N PRO A 201 42.26 -2.61 -14.81
CA PRO A 201 43.54 -2.62 -15.50
C PRO A 201 44.68 -3.21 -14.64
N ALA A 202 45.69 -3.71 -15.36
CA ALA A 202 46.81 -4.52 -14.89
C ALA A 202 47.83 -3.79 -13.98
N ALA A 203 48.54 -4.59 -13.20
CA ALA A 203 49.56 -4.22 -12.22
C ALA A 203 50.86 -3.65 -12.81
N PRO A 204 51.68 -3.01 -11.96
CA PRO A 204 53.12 -3.22 -11.99
C PRO A 204 53.66 -3.76 -10.65
N ALA A 205 54.86 -4.33 -10.75
CA ALA A 205 55.51 -5.18 -9.77
C ALA A 205 56.32 -4.44 -8.68
N ALA A 206 56.64 -5.24 -7.64
CA ALA A 206 57.77 -5.15 -6.71
C ALA A 206 57.75 -4.10 -5.58
N ALA A 207 57.68 -4.57 -4.33
CA ALA A 207 58.86 -4.80 -3.47
C ALA A 207 58.44 -5.01 -2.00
N LYS A 208 58.95 -6.06 -1.35
CA LYS A 208 58.92 -6.22 0.12
C LYS A 208 60.15 -5.52 0.74
N PRO A 209 60.02 -5.03 1.98
CA PRO A 209 60.77 -5.61 3.10
C PRO A 209 59.82 -5.86 4.31
N ALA A 210 59.85 -6.97 5.04
CA ALA A 210 60.91 -7.56 5.87
C ALA A 210 61.08 -6.89 7.27
N VAL A 211 60.89 -7.73 8.31
CA VAL A 211 61.42 -7.68 9.71
C VAL A 211 60.76 -6.66 10.66
N ALA A 212 59.95 -7.03 11.66
CA ALA A 212 60.13 -7.82 12.90
C ALA A 212 60.52 -6.99 14.16
N SER A 213 60.06 -7.50 15.32
CA SER A 213 60.40 -7.15 16.72
C SER A 213 59.35 -6.27 17.43
N LYS A 214 58.92 -6.53 18.68
CA LYS A 214 59.27 -7.57 19.67
C LYS A 214 58.28 -7.50 20.86
N LYS A 215 58.04 -8.66 21.49
CA LYS A 215 57.96 -8.93 22.94
C LYS A 215 57.08 -8.02 23.81
N SER A 216 56.15 -8.61 24.56
CA SER A 216 56.42 -9.45 25.74
C SER A 216 55.24 -10.37 26.00
#